data_AF-A0A7Y7Z095-F1
#
_entry.id   AF-A0A7Y7Z095-F1
#
_cell.length_a   1.000
_cell.length_b   1.000
_cell.length_c   1.000
_cell.angle_alpha   90.00
_cell.angle_beta   90.00
_cell.angle_gamma   90.00
#
_symmetry.space_group_name_H-M   'P 1'
#
loop_
_entity.id
_entity.type
_entity.pdbx_description
1 polymer ?
#
loop_
_entity_poly.entity_id
_entity_poly.type
_entity_poly.pdbx_seq_one_letter_code
_entity_poly.pdbx_strand_id
1 'polypeptide(L)'
;MNTYDLRSRSPLNNLPVSDPGPFGVGAGNKPSYTTDQAAKQLTRENLRFHDRNGDSKVDVNYTVDGSFTQQQQRRVRQAVQSWQDVANINFREQAGGADGALSIRNNPRGDRGVATFPDRSNTSTSATIGTLGESGSPTLGSHFSVTAIHEVGHAIGLHHPGNYNGRGFDYQNGAVYAEDTKARTVMSYWSEQNQKGHDFKGQNPSAPMMDDIAAAQRLYGANHETRKTDTTYGFNSNTEREAMSLKSAADKPVFCVWDGGGVDTMDFSGFSQDQNINLNAESFSDVGGLKGNVSIAKGCTIENAIGGSGRDNISGNEAANRIKGGGKGDSLRGGGGADTFVYDKASDSTPTDPDMIEDFTSGTDKVDVSGALKEAGVRALVFTDRFSGRAGEAVIKHDPSTGLSSLAIDLKGTGKADLLLKSKGEIKPTDVLSEGQAPEVQPAPVPKPTPAPAPTPAPPPPVPTPAPAPLTDKTQEQAAGLIQMFAITLLAFFSQLLSLLASPAGQASAEKKQS
;
A
#
# COMPACT_ATOMS: atom_id res chain seq x y z
N MET A 1 8.93 39.92 -36.70
CA MET A 1 10.28 39.80 -36.12
C MET A 1 10.17 39.91 -34.61
N ASN A 2 10.36 38.77 -33.93
CA ASN A 2 10.86 38.65 -32.56
C ASN A 2 11.05 37.14 -32.34
N THR A 3 12.30 36.71 -32.52
CA THR A 3 12.78 35.35 -32.29
C THR A 3 12.83 35.11 -30.78
N TYR A 4 11.89 34.35 -30.25
CA TYR A 4 11.99 33.84 -28.88
C TYR A 4 12.98 32.68 -28.88
N ASP A 5 14.11 32.93 -28.23
CA ASP A 5 15.19 31.99 -27.98
C ASP A 5 14.68 30.79 -27.14
N LEU A 6 14.74 29.60 -27.73
CA LEU A 6 14.33 28.33 -27.11
C LEU A 6 15.43 27.71 -26.24
N ARG A 7 16.50 28.43 -25.89
CA ARG A 7 17.65 27.88 -25.16
C ARG A 7 17.96 28.61 -23.86
N SER A 8 17.04 28.53 -22.89
CA SER A 8 17.44 28.52 -21.47
C SER A 8 16.32 27.94 -20.61
N ARG A 9 16.28 26.60 -20.56
CA ARG A 9 15.63 25.89 -19.46
C ARG A 9 16.63 24.89 -18.94
N SER A 10 17.07 25.10 -17.70
CA SER A 10 17.83 24.11 -16.94
C SER A 10 17.03 22.80 -16.97
N PRO A 11 17.64 21.68 -17.40
CA PRO A 11 16.93 20.42 -17.41
C PRO A 11 16.71 19.99 -15.96
N LEU A 12 15.46 20.06 -15.48
CA LEU A 12 15.01 19.34 -14.28
C LEU A 12 14.86 17.83 -14.57
N ASN A 13 15.80 17.25 -15.31
CA ASN A 13 15.86 15.82 -15.62
C ASN A 13 16.45 15.01 -14.44
N ASN A 14 16.06 15.28 -13.19
CA ASN A 14 16.55 14.53 -12.04
C ASN A 14 15.60 14.53 -10.83
N LEU A 15 14.31 14.38 -11.06
CA LEU A 15 13.44 13.79 -10.05
C LEU A 15 13.38 12.28 -10.33
N PRO A 16 13.79 11.42 -9.39
CA PRO A 16 13.71 9.99 -9.61
C PRO A 16 12.22 9.61 -9.72
N VAL A 17 11.85 9.04 -10.86
CA VAL A 17 10.67 8.20 -10.99
C VAL A 17 10.79 7.15 -9.89
N SER A 18 9.79 7.05 -9.02
CA SER A 18 9.75 6.10 -7.91
C SER A 18 9.57 4.68 -8.45
N ASP A 19 10.68 4.07 -8.88
CA ASP A 19 10.83 2.62 -9.01
C ASP A 19 12.31 2.26 -8.82
N PRO A 20 12.62 1.36 -7.87
CA PRO A 20 13.20 0.10 -8.34
C PRO A 20 12.75 -1.07 -7.46
N GLY A 21 11.73 -1.80 -7.87
CA GLY A 21 11.90 -3.26 -7.86
C GLY A 21 12.94 -3.64 -8.94
N PRO A 22 13.62 -4.80 -8.88
CA PRO A 22 14.10 -5.59 -7.76
C PRO A 22 15.65 -5.44 -7.57
N PHE A 23 16.14 -5.71 -6.35
CA PHE A 23 17.55 -5.87 -5.94
C PHE A 23 18.40 -4.60 -5.71
N GLY A 24 18.60 -4.30 -4.42
CA GLY A 24 19.68 -3.48 -3.88
C GLY A 24 19.63 -3.51 -2.35
N VAL A 25 20.76 -3.32 -1.68
CA VAL A 25 20.79 -3.05 -0.22
C VAL A 25 19.88 -1.85 0.04
N GLY A 26 18.72 -2.09 0.65
CA GLY A 26 17.80 -1.04 1.05
C GLY A 26 18.41 -0.20 2.16
N ALA A 27 17.69 0.84 2.58
CA ALA A 27 18.13 1.78 3.60
C ALA A 27 18.77 1.07 4.81
N GLY A 28 19.94 1.54 5.24
CA GLY A 28 20.69 0.94 6.35
C GLY A 28 21.38 -0.41 6.03
N ASN A 29 21.67 -0.72 4.76
CA ASN A 29 22.29 -1.98 4.31
C ASN A 29 21.46 -3.23 4.62
N LYS A 30 20.13 -3.10 4.68
CA LYS A 30 19.19 -4.20 4.91
C LYS A 30 18.69 -4.78 3.59
N PRO A 31 18.25 -6.04 3.54
CA PRO A 31 17.56 -6.55 2.35
C PRO A 31 16.27 -5.75 2.11
N SER A 32 15.94 -5.49 0.85
CA SER A 32 14.65 -4.93 0.45
C SER A 32 13.63 -6.06 0.25
N TYR A 33 12.44 -5.91 0.82
CA TYR A 33 11.33 -6.86 0.69
C TYR A 33 10.23 -6.28 -0.20
N THR A 34 9.72 -7.12 -1.09
CA THR A 34 8.43 -6.90 -1.77
C THR A 34 7.28 -6.93 -0.76
N THR A 35 6.14 -6.37 -1.13
CA THR A 35 4.89 -6.41 -0.34
C THR A 35 4.53 -7.85 0.08
N ASP A 36 4.69 -8.84 -0.82
CA ASP A 36 4.43 -10.25 -0.51
C ASP A 36 5.43 -10.85 0.50
N GLN A 37 6.70 -10.44 0.44
CA GLN A 37 7.71 -10.89 1.40
C GLN A 37 7.48 -10.26 2.77
N ALA A 38 7.17 -8.97 2.82
CA ALA A 38 6.78 -8.27 4.05
C ALA A 38 5.51 -8.88 4.66
N ALA A 39 4.48 -9.16 3.85
CA ALA A 39 3.26 -9.82 4.31
C ALA A 39 3.53 -11.21 4.89
N LYS A 40 4.41 -12.02 4.28
CA LYS A 40 4.86 -13.30 4.84
C LYS A 40 5.59 -13.13 6.17
N GLN A 41 6.40 -12.08 6.30
CA GLN A 41 7.15 -11.79 7.53
C GLN A 41 6.23 -11.34 8.68
N LEU A 42 5.23 -10.51 8.38
CA LEU A 42 4.17 -10.08 9.30
C LEU A 42 3.29 -11.25 9.75
N THR A 43 3.14 -12.28 8.90
CA THR A 43 2.29 -13.46 9.15
C THR A 43 3.10 -14.74 9.39
N ARG A 44 4.36 -14.62 9.83
CA ARG A 44 5.33 -15.73 9.87
C ARG A 44 4.91 -16.96 10.68
N GLU A 45 4.07 -16.78 11.70
CA GLU A 45 3.53 -17.90 12.51
C GLU A 45 2.12 -18.34 12.06
N ASN A 46 1.54 -17.67 11.05
CA ASN A 46 0.20 -17.96 10.52
C ASN A 46 -0.89 -18.00 11.61
N LEU A 47 -0.76 -17.11 12.60
CA LEU A 47 -1.73 -16.89 13.66
C LEU A 47 -2.94 -16.16 13.09
N ARG A 48 -4.14 -16.67 13.37
CA ARG A 48 -5.41 -16.10 12.87
C ARG A 48 -6.61 -16.68 13.59
N PHE A 49 -7.72 -15.96 13.52
CA PHE A 49 -9.03 -16.55 13.74
C PHE A 49 -9.35 -17.57 12.65
N HIS A 50 -10.17 -18.55 12.98
CA HIS A 50 -10.53 -19.65 12.08
C HIS A 50 -12.04 -19.71 11.95
N ASP A 51 -12.54 -19.98 10.75
CA ASP A 51 -13.92 -20.41 10.53
C ASP A 51 -14.17 -21.70 11.34
N ARG A 52 -15.00 -21.60 12.38
CA ARG A 52 -15.33 -22.68 13.31
C ARG A 52 -16.69 -23.29 13.05
N ASN A 53 -17.61 -22.53 12.44
CA ASN A 53 -18.96 -22.98 12.15
C ASN A 53 -19.09 -23.56 10.72
N GLY A 54 -18.06 -23.45 9.89
CA GLY A 54 -17.99 -23.97 8.53
C GLY A 54 -18.74 -23.14 7.49
N ASP A 55 -19.03 -21.86 7.76
CA ASP A 55 -19.80 -21.00 6.87
C ASP A 55 -18.95 -20.19 5.87
N SER A 56 -17.64 -20.48 5.82
CA SER A 56 -16.64 -19.81 4.98
C SER A 56 -16.43 -18.33 5.31
N LYS A 57 -16.79 -17.90 6.52
CA LYS A 57 -16.53 -16.55 7.04
C LYS A 57 -15.76 -16.64 8.35
N VAL A 58 -15.21 -15.50 8.76
CA VAL A 58 -14.58 -15.33 10.06
C VAL A 58 -15.31 -14.21 10.79
N ASP A 59 -16.32 -14.58 11.59
CA ASP A 59 -17.17 -13.70 12.38
C ASP A 59 -16.62 -13.56 13.82
N VAL A 60 -16.01 -12.41 14.11
CA VAL A 60 -15.41 -12.08 15.41
C VAL A 60 -16.30 -11.08 16.15
N ASN A 61 -16.75 -11.42 17.35
CA ASN A 61 -17.37 -10.43 18.21
C ASN A 61 -16.30 -9.52 18.80
N TYR A 62 -16.63 -8.26 19.06
CA TYR A 62 -15.71 -7.39 19.81
C TYR A 62 -16.44 -6.50 20.82
N THR A 63 -15.69 -6.08 21.83
CA THR A 63 -16.16 -5.15 22.86
C THR A 63 -15.18 -4.00 23.02
N VAL A 64 -15.70 -2.79 23.18
CA VAL A 64 -14.90 -1.60 23.52
C VAL A 64 -15.12 -1.25 24.99
N ASP A 65 -14.02 -1.13 25.74
CA ASP A 65 -14.05 -0.70 27.14
C ASP A 65 -14.77 0.65 27.32
N GLY A 66 -15.79 0.67 28.17
CA GLY A 66 -16.61 1.86 28.42
C GLY A 66 -15.87 3.00 29.13
N SER A 67 -14.67 2.75 29.67
CA SER A 67 -13.85 3.77 30.33
C SER A 67 -13.09 4.69 29.36
N PHE A 68 -13.01 4.34 28.07
CA PHE A 68 -12.57 5.29 27.04
C PHE A 68 -13.55 6.46 26.93
N THR A 69 -13.06 7.65 26.59
CA THR A 69 -13.94 8.75 26.19
C THR A 69 -14.72 8.37 24.92
N GLN A 70 -15.86 9.02 24.66
CA GLN A 70 -16.66 8.73 23.46
C GLN A 70 -15.85 8.90 22.15
N GLN A 71 -14.94 9.86 22.10
CA GLN A 71 -14.07 10.07 20.93
C GLN A 71 -12.99 9.00 20.80
N GLN A 72 -12.40 8.56 21.91
CA GLN A 72 -11.48 7.41 21.91
C GLN A 72 -12.19 6.14 21.44
N GLN A 73 -13.40 5.87 21.94
CA GLN A 73 -14.20 4.73 21.47
C GLN A 73 -14.49 4.82 19.98
N ARG A 74 -14.84 6.01 19.46
CA ARG A 74 -15.02 6.20 18.00
C ARG A 74 -13.76 5.86 17.21
N ARG A 75 -12.59 6.35 17.65
CA ARG A 75 -11.32 6.07 16.98
C ARG A 75 -10.96 4.58 17.00
N VAL A 76 -11.22 3.89 18.12
CA VAL A 76 -11.07 2.43 18.24
C VAL A 76 -11.98 1.69 17.26
N ARG A 77 -13.27 2.05 17.19
CA ARG A 77 -14.21 1.44 16.24
C ARG A 77 -13.77 1.63 14.79
N GLN A 78 -13.25 2.80 14.45
CA GLN A 78 -12.70 3.08 13.11
C GLN A 78 -11.46 2.22 12.81
N ALA A 79 -10.59 1.99 13.80
CA ALA A 79 -9.44 1.08 13.63
C ALA A 79 -9.91 -0.36 13.34
N VAL A 80 -10.86 -0.88 14.11
CA VAL A 80 -11.47 -2.20 13.86
C VAL A 80 -12.14 -2.26 12.47
N GLN A 81 -12.92 -1.24 12.12
CA GLN A 81 -13.58 -1.13 10.82
C GLN A 81 -12.57 -1.15 9.66
N SER A 82 -11.44 -0.46 9.80
CA SER A 82 -10.42 -0.40 8.73
C SER A 82 -9.73 -1.74 8.47
N TRP A 83 -9.66 -2.65 9.44
CA TRP A 83 -9.18 -4.02 9.20
C TRP A 83 -10.22 -4.88 8.48
N GLN A 84 -11.51 -4.73 8.83
CA GLN A 84 -12.61 -5.40 8.12
C GLN A 84 -12.79 -4.88 6.69
N ASP A 85 -12.52 -3.60 6.45
CA ASP A 85 -12.56 -3.04 5.10
C ASP A 85 -11.63 -3.79 4.13
N VAL A 86 -10.47 -4.25 4.60
CA VAL A 86 -9.40 -4.73 3.71
C VAL A 86 -9.34 -6.26 3.60
N ALA A 87 -9.93 -6.99 4.55
CA ALA A 87 -9.86 -8.44 4.61
C ALA A 87 -11.19 -9.09 5.04
N ASN A 88 -11.42 -10.35 4.68
CA ASN A 88 -12.67 -11.08 5.00
C ASN A 88 -12.72 -11.56 6.46
N ILE A 89 -12.63 -10.60 7.38
CA ILE A 89 -12.87 -10.75 8.81
C ILE A 89 -13.98 -9.78 9.20
N ASN A 90 -15.05 -10.30 9.79
CA ASN A 90 -16.24 -9.53 10.12
C ASN A 90 -16.32 -9.29 11.62
N PHE A 91 -16.25 -8.02 12.02
CA PHE A 91 -16.37 -7.60 13.41
C PHE A 91 -17.78 -7.16 13.75
N ARG A 92 -18.33 -7.74 14.83
CA ARG A 92 -19.64 -7.37 15.37
C ARG A 92 -19.46 -6.85 16.79
N GLU A 93 -19.83 -5.59 17.04
CA GLU A 93 -19.77 -5.04 18.39
C GLU A 93 -20.91 -5.67 19.21
N GLN A 94 -20.59 -6.35 20.32
CA GLN A 94 -21.49 -7.18 21.14
C GLN A 94 -21.80 -8.60 20.59
N ALA A 95 -22.70 -9.35 21.27
CA ALA A 95 -22.90 -10.79 21.06
C ALA A 95 -23.22 -11.16 19.60
N GLY A 96 -22.66 -12.27 19.12
CA GLY A 96 -22.96 -12.82 17.79
C GLY A 96 -21.79 -13.09 16.86
N GLY A 97 -20.56 -13.24 17.37
CA GLY A 97 -19.42 -13.78 16.63
C GLY A 97 -19.29 -15.29 16.86
N ALA A 98 -19.36 -16.08 15.79
CA ALA A 98 -19.31 -17.54 15.86
C ALA A 98 -17.89 -18.09 16.02
N ASP A 99 -16.88 -17.30 15.62
CA ASP A 99 -15.52 -17.82 15.40
C ASP A 99 -14.50 -17.31 16.42
N GLY A 100 -14.78 -16.17 17.05
CA GLY A 100 -13.91 -15.61 18.09
C GLY A 100 -14.43 -14.34 18.76
N ALA A 101 -13.62 -13.84 19.68
CA ALA A 101 -13.88 -12.66 20.48
C ALA A 101 -12.63 -11.77 20.59
N LEU A 102 -12.82 -10.45 20.46
CA LEU A 102 -11.80 -9.42 20.62
C LEU A 102 -12.20 -8.43 21.72
N SER A 103 -11.45 -8.42 22.82
CA SER A 103 -11.64 -7.43 23.90
C SER A 103 -10.71 -6.22 23.72
N ILE A 104 -11.26 -5.05 23.36
CA ILE A 104 -10.49 -3.80 23.37
C ILE A 104 -10.51 -3.20 24.77
N ARG A 105 -9.33 -3.04 25.38
CA ARG A 105 -9.16 -2.63 26.78
C ARG A 105 -8.46 -1.28 26.89
N ASN A 106 -8.89 -0.46 27.85
CA ASN A 106 -8.24 0.80 28.15
C ASN A 106 -7.15 0.62 29.21
N ASN A 107 -5.96 1.21 28.98
CA ASN A 107 -4.91 1.30 29.97
C ASN A 107 -4.55 2.76 30.28
N PRO A 108 -5.19 3.40 31.28
CA PRO A 108 -4.89 4.77 31.67
C PRO A 108 -3.58 4.94 32.45
N ARG A 109 -2.90 3.83 32.79
CA ARG A 109 -1.65 3.84 33.58
C ARG A 109 -0.39 3.77 32.70
N GLY A 110 -0.54 3.57 31.39
CA GLY A 110 0.56 3.51 30.45
C GLY A 110 0.19 4.14 29.11
N ASP A 111 1.20 4.52 28.35
CA ASP A 111 1.09 5.07 27.01
C ASP A 111 1.19 3.98 25.93
N ARG A 112 1.65 2.77 26.28
CA ARG A 112 1.87 1.65 25.34
C ARG A 112 0.67 0.74 25.21
N GLY A 113 0.60 0.06 24.08
CA GLY A 113 -0.32 -1.03 23.85
C GLY A 113 0.27 -2.43 24.11
N VAL A 114 -0.62 -3.41 24.25
CA VAL A 114 -0.29 -4.83 24.23
C VAL A 114 -1.49 -5.63 23.76
N ALA A 115 -1.25 -6.67 22.96
CA ALA A 115 -2.29 -7.54 22.46
C ALA A 115 -1.93 -9.02 22.59
N THR A 116 -2.93 -9.88 22.41
CA THR A 116 -2.78 -11.34 22.36
C THR A 116 -3.16 -11.87 20.99
N PHE A 117 -2.40 -12.84 20.48
CA PHE A 117 -2.66 -13.40 19.16
C PHE A 117 -3.78 -14.45 19.19
N PRO A 118 -4.55 -14.57 18.09
CA PRO A 118 -5.48 -15.68 17.89
C PRO A 118 -4.75 -16.91 17.36
N ASP A 119 -5.20 -18.10 17.76
CA ASP A 119 -4.78 -19.36 17.14
C ASP A 119 -5.93 -20.38 17.15
N ARG A 120 -5.66 -21.62 16.75
CA ARG A 120 -6.71 -22.66 16.74
C ARG A 120 -7.31 -22.94 18.11
N SER A 121 -6.53 -22.82 19.18
CA SER A 121 -6.92 -23.00 20.57
C SER A 121 -7.39 -21.70 21.24
N ASN A 122 -6.77 -20.57 20.90
CA ASN A 122 -7.10 -19.27 21.46
C ASN A 122 -8.04 -18.47 20.53
N THR A 123 -9.33 -18.45 20.86
CA THR A 123 -10.35 -17.66 20.17
C THR A 123 -10.70 -16.35 20.84
N SER A 124 -10.05 -16.02 21.95
CA SER A 124 -10.39 -14.86 22.76
C SER A 124 -9.16 -13.97 22.89
N THR A 125 -9.04 -13.00 21.99
CA THR A 125 -7.93 -12.07 21.96
C THR A 125 -8.27 -10.77 22.69
N SER A 126 -7.23 -10.00 22.99
CA SER A 126 -7.38 -8.66 23.54
C SER A 126 -6.42 -7.71 22.84
N ALA A 127 -6.85 -6.46 22.69
CA ALA A 127 -6.01 -5.34 22.30
C ALA A 127 -6.13 -4.28 23.40
N THR A 128 -5.07 -4.09 24.17
CA THR A 128 -5.03 -3.11 25.25
C THR A 128 -4.34 -1.85 24.72
N ILE A 129 -5.02 -0.70 24.83
CA ILE A 129 -4.54 0.57 24.29
C ILE A 129 -4.17 1.49 25.46
N GLY A 130 -2.93 1.98 25.44
CA GLY A 130 -2.44 2.96 26.39
C GLY A 130 -3.09 4.32 26.18
N THR A 131 -3.53 4.97 27.27
CA THR A 131 -4.15 6.30 27.25
C THR A 131 -3.51 7.30 28.20
N LEU A 132 -2.41 6.92 28.87
CA LEU A 132 -1.66 7.86 29.71
C LEU A 132 -1.11 9.01 28.87
N GLY A 133 -1.57 10.23 29.16
CA GLY A 133 -1.14 11.44 28.46
C GLY A 133 -1.82 11.66 27.10
N GLU A 134 -2.72 10.77 26.68
CA GLU A 134 -3.45 10.91 25.41
C GLU A 134 -4.61 11.89 25.52
N SER A 135 -4.94 12.51 24.38
CA SER A 135 -6.13 13.37 24.28
C SER A 135 -7.41 12.57 24.51
N GLY A 136 -8.37 13.18 25.20
CA GLY A 136 -9.74 12.68 25.28
C GLY A 136 -10.50 12.78 23.95
N SER A 137 -9.94 13.46 22.93
CA SER A 137 -10.46 13.54 21.56
C SER A 137 -9.31 13.33 20.56
N PRO A 138 -8.81 12.10 20.42
CA PRO A 138 -7.64 11.82 19.59
C PRO A 138 -7.94 12.07 18.10
N THR A 139 -7.08 12.87 17.46
CA THR A 139 -7.14 13.14 16.03
C THR A 139 -6.56 11.99 15.22
N LEU A 140 -6.82 11.96 13.92
CA LEU A 140 -6.01 11.19 12.98
C LEU A 140 -4.52 11.53 13.15
N GLY A 141 -3.67 10.54 12.94
CA GLY A 141 -2.22 10.64 13.04
C GLY A 141 -1.64 10.76 14.45
N SER A 142 -2.49 10.82 15.47
CA SER A 142 -2.07 10.81 16.87
C SER A 142 -1.44 9.48 17.28
N HIS A 143 -0.68 9.51 18.38
CA HIS A 143 -0.09 8.31 18.97
C HIS A 143 -1.16 7.30 19.42
N PHE A 144 -2.27 7.76 20.01
CA PHE A 144 -3.44 6.93 20.28
C PHE A 144 -3.95 6.22 19.01
N SER A 145 -4.06 6.94 17.89
CA SER A 145 -4.60 6.40 16.64
C SER A 145 -3.75 5.24 16.10
N VAL A 146 -2.43 5.44 16.01
CA VAL A 146 -1.51 4.39 15.54
C VAL A 146 -1.43 3.21 16.51
N THR A 147 -1.52 3.45 17.81
CA THR A 147 -1.55 2.38 18.82
C THR A 147 -2.83 1.54 18.67
N ALA A 148 -3.99 2.18 18.50
CA ALA A 148 -5.25 1.47 18.34
C ALA A 148 -5.24 0.54 17.11
N ILE A 149 -4.81 1.03 15.95
CA ILE A 149 -4.74 0.19 14.74
C ILE A 149 -3.70 -0.94 14.86
N HIS A 150 -2.56 -0.66 15.49
CA HIS A 150 -1.47 -1.60 15.72
C HIS A 150 -1.89 -2.77 16.62
N GLU A 151 -2.49 -2.48 17.78
CA GLU A 151 -2.88 -3.54 18.72
C GLU A 151 -4.03 -4.40 18.19
N VAL A 152 -4.93 -3.83 17.38
CA VAL A 152 -5.93 -4.63 16.65
C VAL A 152 -5.22 -5.54 15.63
N GLY A 153 -4.18 -5.06 14.94
CA GLY A 153 -3.35 -5.86 14.04
C GLY A 153 -2.75 -7.10 14.70
N HIS A 154 -2.14 -6.96 15.88
CA HIS A 154 -1.68 -8.10 16.69
C HIS A 154 -2.84 -9.02 17.08
N ALA A 155 -3.95 -8.45 17.52
CA ALA A 155 -5.11 -9.21 17.99
C ALA A 155 -5.81 -10.01 16.87
N ILE A 156 -5.47 -9.75 15.60
CA ILE A 156 -5.90 -10.52 14.44
C ILE A 156 -4.75 -11.33 13.80
N GLY A 157 -3.55 -11.36 14.38
CA GLY A 157 -2.49 -12.29 13.96
C GLY A 157 -1.26 -11.69 13.28
N LEU A 158 -1.15 -10.36 13.15
CA LEU A 158 0.02 -9.74 12.54
C LEU A 158 1.09 -9.46 13.59
N HIS A 159 2.33 -9.88 13.33
CA HIS A 159 3.47 -9.55 14.17
C HIS A 159 4.07 -8.19 13.82
N HIS A 160 4.98 -7.70 14.67
CA HIS A 160 5.99 -6.75 14.20
C HIS A 160 6.79 -7.35 13.03
N PRO A 161 7.25 -6.52 12.06
CA PRO A 161 8.11 -6.95 10.97
C PRO A 161 9.42 -7.63 11.41
N GLY A 162 9.97 -7.24 12.57
CA GLY A 162 11.16 -7.82 13.16
C GLY A 162 10.91 -8.49 14.52
N ASN A 163 11.94 -9.16 15.03
CA ASN A 163 11.93 -9.76 16.37
C ASN A 163 12.35 -8.73 17.43
N TYR A 164 11.59 -7.65 17.53
CA TYR A 164 11.77 -6.60 18.55
C TYR A 164 10.48 -6.42 19.34
N ASN A 165 10.64 -6.04 20.60
CA ASN A 165 9.54 -5.71 21.50
C ASN A 165 9.99 -4.66 22.51
N GLY A 166 9.23 -3.57 22.65
CA GLY A 166 9.47 -2.58 23.70
C GLY A 166 10.77 -1.77 23.53
N ARG A 167 11.63 -1.76 24.56
CA ARG A 167 12.84 -0.91 24.63
C ARG A 167 14.09 -1.69 24.21
N GLY A 168 15.15 -0.96 23.84
CA GLY A 168 16.47 -1.54 23.58
C GLY A 168 16.76 -1.85 22.10
N PHE A 169 15.83 -1.51 21.21
CA PHE A 169 15.99 -1.65 19.77
C PHE A 169 16.01 -0.26 19.11
N ASP A 170 16.81 -0.14 18.06
CA ASP A 170 16.76 0.91 17.05
C ASP A 170 16.49 0.27 15.68
N TYR A 171 16.31 1.10 14.65
CA TYR A 171 16.06 0.58 13.30
C TYR A 171 17.21 -0.31 12.81
N GLN A 172 18.46 0.07 13.09
CA GLN A 172 19.65 -0.63 12.63
C GLN A 172 19.74 -2.05 13.19
N ASN A 173 19.41 -2.25 14.47
CA ASN A 173 19.49 -3.55 15.13
C ASN A 173 18.16 -4.33 15.21
N GLY A 174 17.02 -3.65 15.02
CA GLY A 174 15.69 -4.25 15.15
C GLY A 174 15.04 -4.63 13.81
N ALA A 175 15.16 -3.77 12.80
CA ALA A 175 14.52 -4.01 11.51
C ALA A 175 15.22 -5.14 10.73
N VAL A 176 14.42 -6.08 10.21
CA VAL A 176 14.92 -7.23 9.42
C VAL A 176 15.11 -6.88 7.95
N TYR A 177 14.28 -5.98 7.42
CA TYR A 177 14.30 -5.52 6.03
C TYR A 177 14.12 -4.00 5.98
N ALA A 178 14.44 -3.38 4.84
CA ALA A 178 14.52 -1.92 4.73
C ALA A 178 13.14 -1.24 4.88
N GLU A 179 12.11 -1.89 4.36
CA GLU A 179 10.71 -1.43 4.34
C GLU A 179 9.99 -1.65 5.69
N ASP A 180 10.67 -2.13 6.74
CA ASP A 180 10.14 -2.12 8.11
C ASP A 180 10.08 -0.67 8.62
N THR A 181 9.07 0.07 8.19
CA THR A 181 8.77 1.43 8.63
C THR A 181 7.27 1.68 8.64
N LYS A 182 6.84 2.72 9.34
CA LYS A 182 5.45 3.20 9.32
C LYS A 182 4.96 3.68 7.96
N ALA A 183 5.83 3.83 6.95
CA ALA A 183 5.39 4.06 5.58
C ALA A 183 4.66 2.84 4.98
N ARG A 184 5.00 1.65 5.47
CA ARG A 184 4.64 0.38 4.86
C ARG A 184 3.70 -0.43 5.73
N THR A 185 3.86 -0.37 7.05
CA THR A 185 3.08 -1.13 8.01
C THR A 185 2.92 -0.37 9.33
N VAL A 186 1.70 -0.33 9.86
CA VAL A 186 1.40 0.18 11.20
C VAL A 186 2.03 -0.70 12.29
N MET A 187 2.42 -1.93 11.96
CA MET A 187 3.09 -2.87 12.86
C MET A 187 4.57 -2.51 13.10
N SER A 188 5.14 -1.55 12.36
CA SER A 188 6.51 -1.10 12.55
C SER A 188 6.65 -0.12 13.72
N TYR A 189 7.76 -0.22 14.45
CA TYR A 189 8.16 0.79 15.44
C TYR A 189 8.85 2.01 14.81
N TRP A 190 9.31 1.88 13.57
CA TRP A 190 10.28 2.81 12.99
C TRP A 190 9.59 3.89 12.17
N SER A 191 10.09 5.12 12.29
CA SER A 191 9.62 6.24 11.46
C SER A 191 9.78 5.91 9.98
N GLU A 192 8.81 6.37 9.20
CA GLU A 192 8.81 6.39 7.73
C GLU A 192 10.11 6.96 7.15
N GLN A 193 10.75 7.91 7.85
CA GLN A 193 11.97 8.58 7.38
C GLN A 193 13.19 7.65 7.32
N ASN A 194 13.13 6.45 7.91
CA ASN A 194 14.15 5.42 7.69
C ASN A 194 14.09 4.84 6.27
N GLN A 195 12.99 5.06 5.54
CA GLN A 195 12.84 4.71 4.13
C GLN A 195 12.91 6.00 3.30
N LYS A 196 13.91 6.08 2.42
CA LYS A 196 14.11 7.26 1.55
C LYS A 196 12.86 7.47 0.67
N GLY A 197 12.42 8.72 0.55
CA GLY A 197 11.23 9.08 -0.22
C GLY A 197 9.96 9.22 0.63
N HIS A 198 10.03 9.02 1.95
CA HIS A 198 8.90 9.20 2.86
C HIS A 198 9.18 10.29 3.90
N ASP A 199 8.19 11.16 4.12
CA ASP A 199 8.19 12.18 5.17
C ASP A 199 6.74 12.59 5.45
N PHE A 200 6.21 12.10 6.57
CA PHE A 200 4.82 12.33 6.96
C PHE A 200 4.66 13.60 7.79
N LYS A 201 5.72 14.42 7.93
CA LYS A 201 5.72 15.66 8.72
C LYS A 201 5.19 15.42 10.15
N GLY A 202 5.62 14.31 10.74
CA GLY A 202 5.26 13.88 12.10
C GLY A 202 3.86 13.27 12.25
N GLN A 203 3.15 12.99 11.16
CA GLN A 203 1.89 12.23 11.20
C GLN A 203 2.16 10.72 11.25
N ASN A 204 1.26 9.99 11.92
CA ASN A 204 1.23 8.52 11.86
C ASN A 204 0.08 8.04 10.96
N PRO A 205 0.18 6.83 10.40
CA PRO A 205 -0.99 6.16 9.83
C PRO A 205 -2.05 5.87 10.91
N SER A 206 -3.32 5.85 10.49
CA SER A 206 -4.48 5.58 11.35
C SER A 206 -5.37 4.44 10.83
N ALA A 207 -4.94 3.79 9.76
CA ALA A 207 -5.56 2.66 9.07
C ALA A 207 -4.44 1.74 8.54
N PRO A 208 -4.74 0.50 8.13
CA PRO A 208 -3.74 -0.42 7.56
C PRO A 208 -3.00 0.21 6.37
N MET A 209 -1.69 0.05 6.34
CA MET A 209 -0.81 0.45 5.24
C MET A 209 -0.56 -0.73 4.29
N MET A 210 0.19 -0.52 3.21
CA MET A 210 0.31 -1.48 2.10
C MET A 210 0.66 -2.92 2.54
N ASP A 211 1.65 -3.09 3.43
CA ASP A 211 2.07 -4.42 3.89
C ASP A 211 1.09 -5.03 4.90
N ASP A 212 0.38 -4.18 5.66
CA ASP A 212 -0.68 -4.61 6.57
C ASP A 212 -1.86 -5.20 5.81
N ILE A 213 -2.27 -4.54 4.73
CA ILE A 213 -3.37 -4.99 3.86
C ILE A 213 -3.01 -6.35 3.27
N ALA A 214 -1.83 -6.48 2.65
CA ALA A 214 -1.39 -7.75 2.10
C ALA A 214 -1.26 -8.86 3.16
N ALA A 215 -0.82 -8.53 4.38
CA ALA A 215 -0.74 -9.47 5.49
C ALA A 215 -2.12 -9.94 5.98
N ALA A 216 -3.06 -9.02 6.21
CA ALA A 216 -4.43 -9.36 6.61
C ALA A 216 -5.14 -10.19 5.53
N GLN A 217 -4.98 -9.82 4.26
CA GLN A 217 -5.54 -10.58 3.13
C GLN A 217 -4.89 -11.96 2.98
N ARG A 218 -3.62 -12.11 3.33
CA ARG A 218 -2.96 -13.42 3.38
C ARG A 218 -3.57 -14.33 4.45
N LEU A 219 -4.01 -13.79 5.58
CA LEU A 219 -4.62 -14.56 6.66
C LEU A 219 -6.10 -14.88 6.38
N TYR A 220 -6.86 -13.90 5.87
CA TYR A 220 -8.32 -13.93 5.83
C TYR A 220 -8.93 -13.85 4.42
N GLY A 221 -8.13 -13.52 3.40
CA GLY A 221 -8.62 -13.21 2.05
C GLY A 221 -9.02 -11.74 1.89
N ALA A 222 -9.02 -11.26 0.65
CA ALA A 222 -9.36 -9.89 0.29
C ALA A 222 -10.87 -9.63 0.32
N ASN A 223 -11.27 -8.49 0.89
CA ASN A 223 -12.67 -8.06 0.94
C ASN A 223 -13.04 -7.17 -0.25
N HIS A 224 -13.53 -7.78 -1.32
CA HIS A 224 -13.98 -7.09 -2.52
C HIS A 224 -15.41 -6.52 -2.41
N GLU A 225 -16.08 -6.68 -1.26
CA GLU A 225 -17.37 -5.99 -1.03
C GLU A 225 -17.17 -4.53 -0.61
N THR A 226 -15.99 -4.22 -0.08
CA THR A 226 -15.63 -2.86 0.32
C THR A 226 -15.48 -1.97 -0.90
N ARG A 227 -16.28 -0.88 -0.93
CA ARG A 227 -16.15 0.19 -1.93
C ARG A 227 -16.21 -0.27 -3.39
N LYS A 228 -16.90 -1.38 -3.68
CA LYS A 228 -17.02 -2.02 -5.02
C LYS A 228 -17.78 -1.23 -6.11
N THR A 229 -17.95 0.07 -5.92
CA THR A 229 -18.59 1.02 -6.82
C THR A 229 -17.76 2.29 -6.84
N ASP A 230 -17.97 3.17 -7.81
CA ASP A 230 -17.24 4.43 -7.98
C ASP A 230 -16.99 5.18 -6.66
N THR A 231 -15.72 5.23 -6.29
CA THR A 231 -15.26 5.82 -5.03
C THR A 231 -14.31 6.98 -5.29
N THR A 232 -14.57 8.10 -4.62
CA THR A 232 -13.64 9.23 -4.55
C THR A 232 -12.88 9.20 -3.22
N TYR A 233 -11.55 9.20 -3.31
CA TYR A 233 -10.60 9.31 -2.20
C TYR A 233 -10.02 10.73 -2.16
N GLY A 234 -9.79 11.27 -0.96
CA GLY A 234 -9.25 12.63 -0.79
C GLY A 234 -10.34 13.67 -0.61
N PHE A 235 -10.27 14.79 -1.35
CA PHE A 235 -11.34 15.79 -1.37
C PHE A 235 -12.60 15.20 -1.98
N ASN A 236 -13.76 15.75 -1.62
CA ASN A 236 -15.06 15.28 -2.13
C ASN A 236 -15.32 13.77 -1.91
N SER A 237 -14.68 13.19 -0.90
CA SER A 237 -14.71 11.75 -0.69
C SER A 237 -16.09 11.23 -0.32
N ASN A 238 -16.44 10.07 -0.89
CA ASN A 238 -17.62 9.28 -0.54
C ASN A 238 -17.24 7.96 0.18
N THR A 239 -15.98 7.82 0.63
CA THR A 239 -15.48 6.59 1.28
C THR A 239 -16.18 6.27 2.62
N GLU A 240 -16.80 7.29 3.23
CA GLU A 240 -17.27 7.25 4.62
C GLU A 240 -16.15 6.83 5.60
N ARG A 241 -14.89 7.08 5.25
CA ARG A 241 -13.72 6.82 6.09
C ARG A 241 -12.97 8.12 6.34
N GLU A 242 -12.89 8.51 7.61
CA GLU A 242 -12.21 9.74 8.02
C GLU A 242 -10.74 9.76 7.56
N ALA A 243 -10.04 8.62 7.64
CA ALA A 243 -8.62 8.51 7.26
C ALA A 243 -8.34 8.75 5.76
N MET A 244 -9.38 8.66 4.92
CA MET A 244 -9.29 8.78 3.45
C MET A 244 -10.03 10.03 2.93
N SER A 245 -10.54 10.87 3.84
CA SER A 245 -11.34 12.05 3.52
C SER A 245 -10.59 13.34 3.85
N LEU A 246 -10.48 14.25 2.88
CA LEU A 246 -9.88 15.57 3.03
C LEU A 246 -10.95 16.65 3.01
N LYS A 247 -10.85 17.57 3.96
CA LYS A 247 -11.77 18.69 4.21
C LYS A 247 -11.11 20.03 3.98
N SER A 248 -9.78 20.10 4.03
CA SER A 248 -9.04 21.35 3.87
C SER A 248 -7.64 21.15 3.30
N ALA A 249 -7.06 22.22 2.74
CA ALA A 249 -5.66 22.24 2.29
C ALA A 249 -4.62 22.08 3.41
N ALA A 250 -5.05 22.13 4.68
CA ALA A 250 -4.19 21.92 5.84
C ALA A 250 -4.14 20.44 6.29
N ASP A 251 -5.00 19.60 5.73
CA ASP A 251 -5.06 18.18 6.08
C ASP A 251 -3.80 17.46 5.58
N LYS A 252 -3.37 16.46 6.33
CA LYS A 252 -2.13 15.70 6.07
C LYS A 252 -2.49 14.23 5.82
N PRO A 253 -2.82 13.84 4.58
CA PRO A 253 -3.24 12.48 4.29
C PRO A 253 -2.11 11.49 4.55
N VAL A 254 -2.41 10.39 5.26
CA VAL A 254 -1.54 9.21 5.38
C VAL A 254 -2.42 7.98 5.32
N PHE A 255 -2.51 7.35 4.14
CA PHE A 255 -3.37 6.18 3.93
C PHE A 255 -2.89 5.31 2.75
N CYS A 256 -3.31 4.04 2.77
CA CYS A 256 -3.23 3.13 1.64
C CYS A 256 -4.65 2.82 1.16
N VAL A 257 -4.90 2.94 -0.14
CA VAL A 257 -6.19 2.64 -0.76
C VAL A 257 -6.34 1.14 -0.91
N TRP A 258 -7.43 0.61 -0.38
CA TRP A 258 -7.99 -0.68 -0.76
C TRP A 258 -9.36 -0.43 -1.37
N ASP A 259 -9.57 -0.94 -2.58
CA ASP A 259 -10.84 -0.83 -3.30
C ASP A 259 -11.23 -2.19 -3.89
N GLY A 260 -12.52 -2.51 -3.83
CA GLY A 260 -13.11 -3.73 -4.36
C GLY A 260 -13.49 -3.66 -5.83
N GLY A 261 -13.55 -2.45 -6.42
CA GLY A 261 -13.83 -2.19 -7.83
C GLY A 261 -14.73 -0.97 -8.04
N GLY A 262 -14.98 -0.60 -9.29
CA GLY A 262 -15.67 0.65 -9.62
C GLY A 262 -14.84 1.45 -10.62
N VAL A 263 -15.21 2.70 -10.83
CA VAL A 263 -14.36 3.70 -11.49
C VAL A 263 -13.99 4.76 -10.45
N ASP A 264 -12.79 4.64 -9.93
CA ASP A 264 -12.36 5.32 -8.71
C ASP A 264 -11.51 6.55 -9.00
N THR A 265 -11.54 7.51 -8.08
CA THR A 265 -10.89 8.81 -8.24
C THR A 265 -10.03 9.16 -7.04
N MET A 266 -8.76 9.49 -7.29
CA MET A 266 -7.95 10.26 -6.34
C MET A 266 -8.16 11.75 -6.59
N ASP A 267 -8.89 12.42 -5.69
CA ASP A 267 -9.15 13.85 -5.76
C ASP A 267 -8.28 14.61 -4.74
N PHE A 268 -7.25 15.27 -5.26
CA PHE A 268 -6.32 16.11 -4.49
C PHE A 268 -6.43 17.59 -4.87
N SER A 269 -7.58 17.99 -5.44
CA SER A 269 -7.83 19.31 -6.01
C SER A 269 -7.72 20.48 -5.04
N GLY A 270 -7.91 20.24 -3.74
CA GLY A 270 -7.83 21.27 -2.71
C GLY A 270 -6.40 21.68 -2.31
N PHE A 271 -5.36 21.04 -2.84
CA PHE A 271 -3.97 21.37 -2.54
C PHE A 271 -3.36 22.39 -3.51
N SER A 272 -2.29 23.05 -3.08
CA SER A 272 -1.54 24.06 -3.87
C SER A 272 -0.04 23.78 -3.97
N GLN A 273 0.42 22.80 -3.20
CA GLN A 273 1.75 22.22 -3.28
C GLN A 273 1.88 21.42 -4.58
N ASP A 274 3.08 21.35 -5.13
CA ASP A 274 3.40 20.45 -6.24
C ASP A 274 3.30 19.00 -5.75
N GLN A 275 2.57 18.17 -6.50
CA GLN A 275 2.26 16.78 -6.13
C GLN A 275 2.91 15.78 -7.10
N ASN A 276 3.09 14.56 -6.62
CA ASN A 276 3.43 13.42 -7.46
C ASN A 276 2.39 12.33 -7.21
N ILE A 277 1.51 12.10 -8.17
CA ILE A 277 0.35 11.21 -8.06
C ILE A 277 0.58 10.02 -9.00
N ASN A 278 0.60 8.82 -8.45
CA ASN A 278 0.77 7.59 -9.19
C ASN A 278 -0.43 6.65 -8.97
N LEU A 279 -1.11 6.28 -10.05
CA LEU A 279 -2.30 5.42 -10.03
C LEU A 279 -1.97 3.92 -10.13
N ASN A 280 -0.69 3.54 -10.25
CA ASN A 280 -0.30 2.13 -10.28
C ASN A 280 -0.48 1.48 -8.92
N ALA A 281 -0.94 0.23 -8.90
CA ALA A 281 -0.95 -0.59 -7.69
C ALA A 281 0.47 -0.73 -7.12
N GLU A 282 0.56 -0.85 -5.80
CA GLU A 282 1.83 -0.95 -5.06
C GLU A 282 2.76 0.26 -5.19
N SER A 283 2.24 1.40 -5.68
CA SER A 283 2.98 2.66 -5.77
C SER A 283 2.70 3.62 -4.61
N PHE A 284 3.53 4.65 -4.49
CA PHE A 284 3.38 5.75 -3.54
C PHE A 284 3.28 7.08 -4.26
N SER A 285 2.52 7.99 -3.65
CA SER A 285 2.29 9.36 -4.07
C SER A 285 2.73 10.36 -3.00
N ASP A 286 3.20 11.52 -3.47
CA ASP A 286 3.53 12.70 -2.67
C ASP A 286 2.34 13.66 -2.72
N VAL A 287 1.56 13.74 -1.64
CA VAL A 287 0.26 14.46 -1.65
C VAL A 287 0.22 15.48 -0.51
N GLY A 288 -0.25 16.69 -0.80
CA GLY A 288 -0.47 17.73 0.22
C GLY A 288 0.81 18.24 0.92
N GLY A 289 1.96 18.17 0.24
CA GLY A 289 3.26 18.59 0.79
C GLY A 289 3.94 17.57 1.70
N LEU A 290 3.40 16.36 1.80
CA LEU A 290 4.07 15.19 2.39
C LEU A 290 4.80 14.40 1.29
N LYS A 291 5.58 13.38 1.70
CA LYS A 291 6.29 12.48 0.79
C LYS A 291 5.93 11.02 1.04
N GLY A 292 5.63 10.28 -0.03
CA GLY A 292 5.30 8.85 -0.03
C GLY A 292 4.18 8.47 0.95
N ASN A 293 3.18 9.34 1.11
CA ASN A 293 2.18 9.29 2.19
C ASN A 293 0.83 8.70 1.77
N VAL A 294 0.53 8.71 0.47
CA VAL A 294 -0.62 8.02 -0.10
C VAL A 294 -0.11 6.85 -0.94
N SER A 295 -0.77 5.71 -0.87
CA SER A 295 -0.40 4.52 -1.65
C SER A 295 -1.62 3.74 -2.11
N ILE A 296 -1.43 2.85 -3.09
CA ILE A 296 -2.47 1.95 -3.61
C ILE A 296 -2.08 0.52 -3.28
N ALA A 297 -2.98 -0.22 -2.62
CA ALA A 297 -2.71 -1.61 -2.27
C ALA A 297 -2.58 -2.49 -3.51
N LYS A 298 -1.92 -3.63 -3.33
CA LYS A 298 -1.81 -4.65 -4.37
C LYS A 298 -3.18 -5.12 -4.83
N GLY A 299 -3.37 -5.21 -6.15
CA GLY A 299 -4.59 -5.72 -6.74
C GLY A 299 -5.75 -4.72 -6.80
N CYS A 300 -5.52 -3.45 -6.46
CA CYS A 300 -6.46 -2.37 -6.71
C CYS A 300 -6.15 -1.68 -8.04
N THR A 301 -7.18 -1.18 -8.70
CA THR A 301 -7.09 -0.30 -9.87
C THR A 301 -7.79 1.00 -9.51
N ILE A 302 -7.15 2.13 -9.79
CA ILE A 302 -7.74 3.46 -9.61
C ILE A 302 -7.64 4.15 -10.96
N GLU A 303 -8.77 4.58 -11.51
CA GLU A 303 -8.87 5.03 -12.88
C GLU A 303 -8.57 6.52 -13.01
N ASN A 304 -8.94 7.34 -12.02
CA ASN A 304 -8.95 8.78 -12.19
C ASN A 304 -8.05 9.50 -11.18
N ALA A 305 -7.48 10.62 -11.62
CA ALA A 305 -6.71 11.52 -10.77
C ALA A 305 -7.09 12.98 -11.05
N ILE A 306 -7.22 13.76 -9.98
CA ILE A 306 -7.39 15.20 -10.02
C ILE A 306 -6.29 15.82 -9.16
N GLY A 307 -5.33 16.49 -9.82
CA GLY A 307 -4.32 17.30 -9.17
C GLY A 307 -4.86 18.63 -8.65
N GLY A 308 -3.97 19.43 -8.05
CA GLY A 308 -4.27 20.66 -7.35
C GLY A 308 -3.95 21.92 -8.17
N SER A 309 -3.53 22.97 -7.50
CA SER A 309 -3.05 24.23 -8.14
C SER A 309 -1.51 24.35 -8.15
N GLY A 310 -0.84 23.26 -7.81
CA GLY A 310 0.61 23.07 -7.91
C GLY A 310 1.03 22.66 -9.32
N ARG A 311 2.34 22.54 -9.56
CA ARG A 311 2.84 21.85 -10.75
C ARG A 311 2.92 20.36 -10.44
N ASP A 312 1.92 19.63 -10.88
CA ASP A 312 1.74 18.24 -10.51
C ASP A 312 2.36 17.31 -11.57
N ASN A 313 2.88 16.18 -11.09
CA ASN A 313 3.24 15.06 -11.94
C ASN A 313 2.20 13.96 -11.70
N ILE A 314 1.47 13.57 -12.72
CA ILE A 314 0.41 12.56 -12.61
C ILE A 314 0.73 11.43 -13.57
N SER A 315 0.84 10.21 -13.04
CA SER A 315 1.02 8.99 -13.81
C SER A 315 -0.20 8.08 -13.63
N GLY A 316 -0.89 7.80 -14.73
CA GLY A 316 -1.88 6.74 -14.81
C GLY A 316 -1.28 5.35 -14.75
N ASN A 317 -2.07 4.35 -15.11
CA ASN A 317 -1.75 2.92 -15.05
C ASN A 317 -2.14 2.25 -16.38
N GLU A 318 -2.37 0.93 -16.36
CA GLU A 318 -2.71 0.18 -17.58
C GLU A 318 -4.21 0.25 -17.93
N ALA A 319 -5.05 0.80 -17.05
CA ALA A 319 -6.47 1.00 -17.31
C ALA A 319 -6.71 2.31 -18.07
N ALA A 320 -7.93 2.51 -18.58
CA ALA A 320 -8.31 3.79 -19.17
C ALA A 320 -8.40 4.86 -18.07
N ASN A 321 -7.49 5.82 -18.06
CA ASN A 321 -7.43 6.83 -17.02
C ASN A 321 -8.08 8.15 -17.41
N ARG A 322 -8.75 8.80 -16.46
CA ARG A 322 -9.18 10.20 -16.59
C ARG A 322 -8.34 11.10 -15.70
N ILE A 323 -7.50 11.92 -16.32
CA ILE A 323 -6.46 12.71 -15.64
C ILE A 323 -6.73 14.19 -15.81
N LYS A 324 -6.88 14.89 -14.68
CA LYS A 324 -6.91 16.36 -14.63
C LYS A 324 -5.69 16.84 -13.85
N GLY A 325 -4.79 17.55 -14.52
CA GLY A 325 -3.62 18.17 -13.88
C GLY A 325 -4.00 19.17 -12.80
N GLY A 326 -4.94 20.05 -13.13
CA GLY A 326 -5.33 21.14 -12.26
C GLY A 326 -4.83 22.44 -12.85
N GLY A 327 -4.20 23.32 -12.08
CA GLY A 327 -3.69 24.59 -12.59
C GLY A 327 -2.17 24.71 -12.47
N LYS A 328 -1.56 25.53 -13.34
CA LYS A 328 -0.11 25.58 -13.68
C LYS A 328 0.26 24.47 -14.66
N GLY A 329 1.47 24.54 -15.21
CA GLY A 329 1.93 23.56 -16.20
C GLY A 329 2.34 22.25 -15.54
N ASP A 330 1.50 21.24 -15.73
CA ASP A 330 1.62 19.88 -15.18
C ASP A 330 2.31 18.89 -16.15
N SER A 331 2.81 17.77 -15.63
CA SER A 331 3.33 16.65 -16.42
C SER A 331 2.39 15.46 -16.26
N LEU A 332 1.70 15.10 -17.34
CA LEU A 332 0.61 14.13 -17.34
C LEU A 332 1.00 12.92 -18.18
N ARG A 333 0.95 11.74 -17.59
CA ARG A 333 1.21 10.47 -18.26
C ARG A 333 -0.04 9.60 -18.17
N GLY A 334 -0.55 9.16 -19.32
CA GLY A 334 -1.70 8.27 -19.40
C GLY A 334 -1.32 6.86 -18.95
N GLY A 335 -0.30 6.29 -19.59
CA GLY A 335 0.12 4.91 -19.36
C GLY A 335 -0.39 3.98 -20.47
N GLY A 336 -1.02 2.89 -20.07
CA GLY A 336 -1.76 2.03 -21.00
C GLY A 336 -3.21 2.49 -21.13
N GLY A 337 -4.07 1.69 -21.78
CA GLY A 337 -5.48 2.02 -21.88
C GLY A 337 -5.81 3.14 -22.89
N ALA A 338 -7.03 3.67 -22.78
CA ALA A 338 -7.52 4.76 -23.62
C ALA A 338 -7.80 5.96 -22.72
N ASP A 339 -6.83 6.88 -22.65
CA ASP A 339 -6.81 7.89 -21.60
C ASP A 339 -7.52 9.16 -22.01
N THR A 340 -7.99 9.91 -21.02
CA THR A 340 -8.61 11.22 -21.24
C THR A 340 -7.97 12.27 -20.34
N PHE A 341 -7.31 13.24 -20.98
CA PHE A 341 -6.71 14.41 -20.32
C PHE A 341 -7.71 15.56 -20.31
N VAL A 342 -8.01 16.07 -19.12
CA VAL A 342 -9.18 16.93 -18.87
C VAL A 342 -8.79 18.37 -18.59
N TYR A 343 -9.46 19.29 -19.29
CA TYR A 343 -9.32 20.74 -19.14
C TYR A 343 -10.70 21.35 -18.92
N ASP A 344 -11.06 21.56 -17.66
CA ASP A 344 -12.35 22.14 -17.29
C ASP A 344 -12.34 23.67 -17.38
N LYS A 345 -11.15 24.28 -17.36
CA LYS A 345 -10.98 25.75 -17.37
C LYS A 345 -9.80 26.17 -18.21
N ALA A 346 -9.84 27.41 -18.71
CA ALA A 346 -8.69 28.01 -19.38
C ALA A 346 -7.46 28.13 -18.45
N SER A 347 -7.70 28.30 -17.14
CA SER A 347 -6.65 28.38 -16.13
C SER A 347 -5.96 27.05 -15.86
N ASP A 348 -6.53 25.94 -16.32
CA ASP A 348 -5.96 24.63 -16.06
C ASP A 348 -4.61 24.51 -16.81
N SER A 349 -4.53 25.01 -18.04
CA SER A 349 -3.27 25.02 -18.80
C SER A 349 -3.12 26.28 -19.66
N THR A 350 -2.29 27.21 -19.18
CA THR A 350 -2.15 28.55 -19.77
C THR A 350 -1.05 28.61 -20.83
N PRO A 351 -1.09 29.53 -21.80
CA PRO A 351 -0.02 29.69 -22.80
C PRO A 351 1.37 29.97 -22.22
N THR A 352 1.44 30.64 -21.06
CA THR A 352 2.69 30.94 -20.37
C THR A 352 3.23 29.77 -19.57
N ASP A 353 2.33 28.86 -19.18
CA ASP A 353 2.64 27.72 -18.34
C ASP A 353 1.77 26.52 -18.71
N PRO A 354 2.01 25.92 -19.89
CA PRO A 354 1.16 24.86 -20.41
C PRO A 354 1.58 23.50 -19.87
N ASP A 355 0.61 22.61 -19.76
CA ASP A 355 0.81 21.19 -19.50
C ASP A 355 1.62 20.51 -20.58
N MET A 356 2.24 19.40 -20.18
CA MET A 356 2.87 18.42 -21.04
C MET A 356 2.22 17.05 -20.83
N ILE A 357 1.56 16.54 -21.85
CA ILE A 357 1.16 15.14 -21.93
C ILE A 357 2.36 14.32 -22.44
N GLU A 358 2.84 13.38 -21.64
CA GLU A 358 4.14 12.74 -21.83
C GLU A 358 4.13 11.53 -22.80
N ASP A 359 2.96 10.97 -23.12
CA ASP A 359 2.81 9.75 -23.93
C ASP A 359 1.51 9.65 -24.73
N PHE A 360 1.01 10.78 -25.25
CA PHE A 360 -0.24 10.82 -25.99
C PHE A 360 -0.24 9.96 -27.26
N THR A 361 -1.25 9.10 -27.40
CA THR A 361 -1.46 8.19 -28.52
C THR A 361 -2.72 8.55 -29.30
N SER A 362 -2.55 9.27 -30.41
CA SER A 362 -3.65 9.66 -31.32
C SER A 362 -4.52 8.46 -31.74
N GLY A 363 -5.84 8.67 -31.80
CA GLY A 363 -6.83 7.64 -32.10
C GLY A 363 -7.22 6.76 -30.91
N THR A 364 -6.43 6.75 -29.84
CA THR A 364 -6.72 6.03 -28.58
C THR A 364 -7.05 7.04 -27.49
N ASP A 365 -6.11 7.92 -27.18
CA ASP A 365 -6.27 8.92 -26.14
C ASP A 365 -7.11 10.11 -26.60
N LYS A 366 -7.65 10.82 -25.62
CA LYS A 366 -8.51 11.98 -25.81
C LYS A 366 -8.05 13.16 -24.97
N VAL A 367 -8.26 14.35 -25.53
CA VAL A 367 -8.16 15.62 -24.81
C VAL A 367 -9.57 16.17 -24.67
N ASP A 368 -10.08 16.24 -23.45
CA ASP A 368 -11.40 16.75 -23.15
C ASP A 368 -11.32 18.22 -22.74
N VAL A 369 -11.80 19.11 -23.61
CA VAL A 369 -11.88 20.55 -23.36
C VAL A 369 -13.32 21.04 -23.22
N SER A 370 -14.28 20.13 -23.10
CA SER A 370 -15.71 20.47 -23.05
C SER A 370 -16.05 21.36 -21.86
N GLY A 371 -15.39 21.15 -20.72
CA GLY A 371 -15.52 22.01 -19.53
C GLY A 371 -15.03 23.43 -19.80
N ALA A 372 -13.83 23.59 -20.37
CA ALA A 372 -13.25 24.91 -20.68
C ALA A 372 -14.11 25.70 -21.69
N LEU A 373 -14.68 25.01 -22.69
CA LEU A 373 -15.61 25.63 -23.64
C LEU A 373 -16.89 26.10 -22.97
N LYS A 374 -17.47 25.27 -22.09
CA LYS A 374 -18.66 25.62 -21.32
C LYS A 374 -18.42 26.82 -20.42
N GLU A 375 -17.28 26.88 -19.72
CA GLU A 375 -16.91 28.02 -18.88
C GLU A 375 -16.79 29.31 -19.71
N ALA A 376 -16.19 29.23 -20.90
CA ALA A 376 -16.01 30.37 -21.81
C ALA A 376 -17.28 30.76 -22.58
N GLY A 377 -18.36 29.96 -22.52
CA GLY A 377 -19.57 30.17 -23.32
C GLY A 377 -19.39 29.89 -24.82
N VAL A 378 -18.38 29.08 -25.18
CA VAL A 378 -18.10 28.68 -26.56
C VAL A 378 -18.89 27.41 -26.89
N ARG A 379 -19.59 27.41 -28.02
CA ARG A 379 -20.51 26.31 -28.41
C ARG A 379 -19.83 25.14 -29.12
N ALA A 380 -18.76 25.41 -29.87
CA ALA A 380 -18.06 24.42 -30.67
C ALA A 380 -16.65 24.90 -31.00
N LEU A 381 -15.76 23.95 -31.26
CA LEU A 381 -14.43 24.24 -31.80
C LEU A 381 -14.48 24.42 -33.32
N VAL A 382 -13.62 25.30 -33.82
CA VAL A 382 -13.31 25.42 -35.24
C VAL A 382 -11.81 25.25 -35.40
N PHE A 383 -11.38 24.14 -35.99
CA PHE A 383 -9.97 23.91 -36.27
C PHE A 383 -9.52 24.77 -37.45
N THR A 384 -8.44 25.53 -37.26
CA THR A 384 -7.87 26.42 -38.27
C THR A 384 -6.34 26.35 -38.25
N ASP A 385 -5.70 26.82 -39.32
CA ASP A 385 -4.23 26.91 -39.38
C ASP A 385 -3.67 28.06 -38.52
N ARG A 386 -4.51 29.07 -38.23
CA ARG A 386 -4.18 30.27 -37.44
C ARG A 386 -5.43 30.92 -36.87
N PHE A 387 -5.30 31.61 -35.74
CA PHE A 387 -6.38 32.41 -35.17
C PHE A 387 -6.71 33.61 -36.06
N SER A 388 -8.00 33.82 -36.31
CA SER A 388 -8.59 35.03 -36.89
C SER A 388 -9.13 36.00 -35.82
N GLY A 389 -9.28 35.51 -34.58
CA GLY A 389 -9.88 36.25 -33.48
C GLY A 389 -11.35 35.89 -33.25
N ARG A 390 -11.76 34.69 -33.65
CA ARG A 390 -13.09 34.16 -33.34
C ARG A 390 -12.99 33.21 -32.15
N ALA A 391 -13.84 33.41 -31.16
CA ALA A 391 -13.93 32.52 -30.01
C ALA A 391 -14.26 31.08 -30.46
N GLY A 392 -13.53 30.11 -29.89
CA GLY A 392 -13.61 28.70 -30.22
C GLY A 392 -12.70 28.25 -31.36
N GLU A 393 -11.86 29.12 -31.92
CA GLU A 393 -10.82 28.68 -32.84
C GLU A 393 -9.76 27.84 -32.11
N ALA A 394 -9.38 26.72 -32.72
CA ALA A 394 -8.33 25.84 -32.23
C ALA A 394 -7.27 25.64 -33.30
N VAL A 395 -5.99 25.73 -32.90
CA VAL A 395 -4.84 25.50 -33.77
C VAL A 395 -4.04 24.34 -33.21
N ILE A 396 -3.84 23.31 -34.03
CA ILE A 396 -2.96 22.18 -33.73
C ILE A 396 -1.66 22.35 -34.51
N LYS A 397 -0.53 22.11 -33.86
CA LYS A 397 0.78 22.02 -34.51
C LYS A 397 1.46 20.73 -34.10
N HIS A 398 2.14 20.09 -35.04
CA HIS A 398 2.95 18.91 -34.79
C HIS A 398 4.32 19.11 -35.44
N ASP A 399 5.38 18.76 -34.73
CA ASP A 399 6.75 18.72 -35.22
C ASP A 399 7.24 17.26 -35.29
N PRO A 400 7.25 16.65 -36.49
CA PRO A 400 7.68 15.27 -36.67
C PRO A 400 9.14 14.99 -36.28
N SER A 401 9.99 16.03 -36.22
CA SER A 401 11.40 15.86 -35.88
C SER A 401 11.63 15.68 -34.38
N THR A 402 10.76 16.26 -33.56
CA THR A 402 10.81 16.16 -32.10
C THR A 402 9.72 15.26 -31.53
N GLY A 403 8.69 14.94 -32.33
CA GLY A 403 7.49 14.21 -31.90
C GLY A 403 6.55 15.04 -31.03
N LEU A 404 6.81 16.34 -30.88
CA LEU A 404 6.00 17.23 -30.04
C LEU A 404 4.82 17.80 -30.80
N SER A 405 3.67 17.89 -30.11
CA SER A 405 2.49 18.60 -30.60
C SER A 405 2.03 19.67 -29.62
N SER A 406 1.19 20.58 -30.10
CA SER A 406 0.48 21.54 -29.27
C SER A 406 -0.95 21.71 -29.75
N LEU A 407 -1.90 21.79 -28.81
CA LEU A 407 -3.26 22.25 -29.04
C LEU A 407 -3.44 23.61 -28.36
N ALA A 408 -3.75 24.64 -29.14
CA ALA A 408 -3.98 25.99 -28.67
C ALA A 408 -5.41 26.42 -28.99
N ILE A 409 -6.15 26.98 -28.03
CA ILE A 409 -7.56 27.37 -28.21
C ILE A 409 -7.74 28.84 -27.82
N ASP A 410 -8.28 29.65 -28.73
CA ASP A 410 -8.73 31.03 -28.48
C ASP A 410 -10.17 30.99 -27.95
N LEU A 411 -10.32 30.98 -26.63
CA LEU A 411 -11.62 30.85 -25.99
C LEU A 411 -12.37 32.18 -25.96
N LYS A 412 -11.66 33.31 -26.00
CA LYS A 412 -12.25 34.65 -25.86
C LYS A 412 -12.43 35.40 -27.19
N GLY A 413 -11.90 34.89 -28.30
CA GLY A 413 -11.95 35.55 -29.61
C GLY A 413 -11.02 36.76 -29.68
N THR A 414 -9.81 36.63 -29.13
CA THR A 414 -8.83 37.72 -29.09
C THR A 414 -7.73 37.60 -30.14
N GLY A 415 -7.71 36.50 -30.89
CA GLY A 415 -6.65 36.14 -31.82
C GLY A 415 -5.43 35.53 -31.11
N LYS A 416 -5.57 35.17 -29.84
CA LYS A 416 -4.53 34.59 -28.99
C LYS A 416 -5.10 33.39 -28.25
N ALA A 417 -4.26 32.40 -28.00
CA ALA A 417 -4.66 31.25 -27.19
C ALA A 417 -4.95 31.68 -25.75
N ASP A 418 -6.03 31.16 -25.18
CA ASP A 418 -6.36 31.23 -23.75
C ASP A 418 -6.01 29.92 -23.04
N LEU A 419 -6.18 28.79 -23.74
CA LEU A 419 -5.77 27.46 -23.31
C LEU A 419 -4.68 26.95 -24.25
N LEU A 420 -3.61 26.40 -23.71
CA LEU A 420 -2.55 25.75 -24.49
C LEU A 420 -2.09 24.51 -23.75
N LEU A 421 -2.02 23.38 -24.42
CA LEU A 421 -1.33 22.20 -23.92
C LEU A 421 -0.34 21.68 -24.95
N LYS A 422 0.61 20.88 -24.49
CA LYS A 422 1.59 20.19 -25.32
C LYS A 422 1.48 18.69 -25.11
N SER A 423 1.95 17.94 -26.10
CA SER A 423 2.08 16.50 -25.99
C SER A 423 3.37 16.02 -26.63
N LYS A 424 3.91 14.92 -26.10
CA LYS A 424 4.70 13.97 -26.88
C LYS A 424 3.71 13.04 -27.56
N GLY A 425 3.78 12.96 -28.89
CA GLY A 425 2.78 12.29 -29.70
C GLY A 425 1.89 13.28 -30.46
N GLU A 426 1.43 12.86 -31.64
CA GLU A 426 0.55 13.65 -32.51
C GLU A 426 -0.82 13.86 -31.85
N ILE A 427 -1.37 15.07 -31.91
CA ILE A 427 -2.78 15.34 -31.57
C ILE A 427 -3.52 15.60 -32.89
N LYS A 428 -4.66 14.95 -33.11
CA LYS A 428 -5.54 15.24 -34.24
C LYS A 428 -6.83 15.89 -33.77
N PRO A 429 -7.54 16.62 -34.66
CA PRO A 429 -8.87 17.13 -34.36
C PRO A 429 -9.85 16.07 -33.80
N THR A 430 -9.73 14.81 -34.27
CA THR A 430 -10.56 13.67 -33.84
C THR A 430 -10.23 13.16 -32.42
N ASP A 431 -9.15 13.66 -31.83
CA ASP A 431 -8.76 13.31 -30.46
C ASP A 431 -9.26 14.32 -29.43
N VAL A 432 -9.81 15.46 -29.88
CA VAL A 432 -10.28 16.54 -29.01
C VAL A 432 -11.79 16.42 -28.81
N LEU A 433 -12.20 16.18 -27.57
CA LEU A 433 -13.60 16.17 -27.17
C LEU A 433 -14.04 17.60 -26.83
N SER A 434 -15.02 18.11 -27.58
CA SER A 434 -15.58 19.47 -27.41
C SER A 434 -17.04 19.50 -26.97
N GLU A 435 -17.71 18.34 -26.97
CA GLU A 435 -19.07 18.15 -26.47
C GLU A 435 -19.01 17.08 -25.37
N GLY A 436 -19.78 17.26 -24.29
CA GLY A 436 -19.64 16.53 -23.03
C GLY A 436 -20.06 15.06 -23.05
N GLN A 437 -19.60 14.27 -24.02
CA GLN A 437 -19.58 12.83 -23.88
C GLN A 437 -18.35 12.47 -23.04
N ALA A 438 -18.59 12.09 -21.78
CA ALA A 438 -17.61 11.32 -21.05
C ALA A 438 -17.32 10.06 -21.89
N PRO A 439 -16.05 9.81 -22.28
CA PRO A 439 -15.72 8.54 -22.90
C PRO A 439 -16.11 7.42 -21.93
N GLU A 440 -16.65 6.34 -22.48
CA GLU A 440 -17.03 5.15 -21.72
C GLU A 440 -15.74 4.56 -21.12
N VAL A 441 -15.49 4.82 -19.84
CA VAL A 441 -14.40 4.18 -19.10
C VAL A 441 -14.72 2.70 -19.06
N GLN A 442 -14.04 1.92 -19.89
CA GLN A 442 -14.18 0.47 -19.84
C GLN A 442 -13.45 -0.01 -18.59
N PRO A 443 -14.15 -0.57 -17.59
CA PRO A 443 -13.50 -1.12 -16.42
C PRO A 443 -12.49 -2.18 -16.86
N ALA A 444 -11.34 -2.21 -16.18
CA ALA A 444 -10.34 -3.24 -16.42
C ALA A 444 -11.02 -4.62 -16.36
N PRO A 445 -10.71 -5.56 -17.27
CA PRO A 445 -11.19 -6.93 -17.14
C PRO A 445 -10.80 -7.43 -15.75
N VAL A 446 -11.80 -7.86 -14.96
CA VAL A 446 -11.55 -8.52 -13.67
C VAL A 446 -10.45 -9.56 -13.90
N PRO A 447 -9.32 -9.50 -13.15
CA PRO A 447 -8.27 -10.49 -13.28
C PRO A 447 -8.91 -11.86 -13.19
N LYS A 448 -8.80 -12.65 -14.26
CA LYS A 448 -9.30 -14.01 -14.27
C LYS A 448 -8.72 -14.69 -13.03
N PRO A 449 -9.53 -15.31 -12.15
CA PRO A 449 -9.01 -15.93 -10.94
C PRO A 449 -7.84 -16.82 -11.34
N THR A 450 -6.67 -16.55 -10.76
CA THR A 450 -5.50 -17.37 -10.98
C THR A 450 -5.94 -18.81 -10.77
N PRO A 451 -5.84 -19.69 -11.79
CA PRO A 451 -6.21 -21.08 -11.61
C PRO A 451 -5.49 -21.58 -10.38
N ALA A 452 -6.22 -22.23 -9.46
CA ALA A 452 -5.60 -22.93 -8.35
C ALA A 452 -4.41 -23.73 -8.91
N PRO A 453 -3.24 -23.69 -8.27
CA PRO A 453 -2.07 -24.42 -8.77
C PRO A 453 -2.50 -25.84 -9.08
N ALA A 454 -2.31 -26.27 -10.32
CA ALA A 454 -2.64 -27.62 -10.73
C ALA A 454 -2.00 -28.58 -9.71
N PRO A 455 -2.73 -29.58 -9.20
CA PRO A 455 -2.14 -30.56 -8.30
C PRO A 455 -0.90 -31.12 -9.01
N THR A 456 0.24 -31.04 -8.32
CA THR A 456 1.50 -31.56 -8.83
C THR A 456 1.26 -33.00 -9.28
N PRO A 457 1.64 -33.39 -10.52
CA PRO A 457 1.49 -34.77 -10.95
C PRO A 457 2.15 -35.68 -9.92
N ALA A 458 1.43 -36.72 -9.50
CA ALA A 458 2.02 -37.74 -8.64
C ALA A 458 3.33 -38.24 -9.29
N PRO A 459 4.42 -38.38 -8.52
CA PRO A 459 5.67 -38.87 -9.06
C PRO A 459 5.44 -40.24 -9.72
N PRO A 460 6.10 -40.53 -10.86
CA PRO A 460 5.97 -41.82 -11.51
C PRO A 460 6.37 -42.93 -10.55
N PRO A 461 5.75 -44.12 -10.64
CA PRO A 461 6.12 -45.25 -9.80
C PRO A 461 7.62 -45.56 -9.97
N PRO A 462 8.32 -45.93 -8.90
CA PRO A 462 9.75 -46.19 -8.96
C PRO A 462 10.05 -47.31 -9.96
N VAL A 463 11.04 -47.07 -10.80
CA VAL A 463 11.60 -48.10 -11.70
C VAL A 463 12.15 -49.23 -10.83
N PRO A 464 11.82 -50.51 -11.10
CA PRO A 464 12.35 -51.62 -10.32
C PRO A 464 13.88 -51.68 -10.44
N THR A 465 14.55 -51.66 -9.30
CA THR A 465 16.00 -51.75 -9.16
C THR A 465 16.50 -53.13 -9.61
N PRO A 466 17.61 -53.23 -10.37
CA PRO A 466 18.24 -54.52 -10.67
C PRO A 466 18.75 -55.18 -9.38
N ALA A 467 18.59 -56.50 -9.27
CA ALA A 467 19.08 -57.26 -8.13
C ALA A 467 20.61 -57.12 -7.96
N PRO A 468 21.12 -56.96 -6.71
CA PRO A 468 22.54 -56.81 -6.47
C PRO A 468 23.30 -58.13 -6.72
N ALA A 469 24.49 -58.01 -7.31
CA ALA A 469 25.43 -59.11 -7.51
C ALA A 469 25.98 -59.63 -6.16
N PRO A 470 26.38 -60.93 -6.07
CA PRO A 470 26.86 -61.50 -4.81
C PRO A 470 28.20 -60.91 -4.38
N LEU A 471 28.33 -60.64 -3.08
CA LEU A 471 29.51 -60.06 -2.43
C LEU A 471 30.64 -61.10 -2.32
N THR A 472 31.88 -60.67 -2.60
CA THR A 472 33.11 -61.47 -2.44
C THR A 472 33.74 -61.29 -1.06
N ASP A 473 34.36 -62.36 -0.54
CA ASP A 473 34.93 -62.58 0.81
C ASP A 473 35.71 -61.42 1.48
N LYS A 474 36.25 -60.46 0.73
CA LYS A 474 37.05 -59.36 1.32
C LYS A 474 36.25 -58.32 2.11
N THR A 475 34.92 -58.34 2.06
CA THR A 475 34.07 -57.40 2.83
C THR A 475 33.62 -57.92 4.20
N GLN A 476 33.81 -59.21 4.51
CA GLN A 476 33.42 -59.76 5.82
C GLN A 476 34.44 -59.49 6.95
N GLU A 477 35.75 -59.43 6.64
CA GLU A 477 36.77 -59.14 7.67
C GLU A 477 36.76 -57.69 8.15
N GLN A 478 36.42 -56.72 7.28
CA GLN A 478 36.31 -55.30 7.66
C GLN A 478 35.06 -55.01 8.50
N ALA A 479 33.97 -55.76 8.29
CA ALA A 479 32.75 -55.63 9.10
C ALA A 479 32.92 -56.22 10.51
N ALA A 480 33.66 -57.31 10.66
CA ALA A 480 33.93 -57.92 11.98
C ALA A 480 34.78 -57.02 12.88
N GLY A 481 35.79 -56.33 12.32
CA GLY A 481 36.63 -55.39 13.07
C GLY A 481 35.89 -54.16 13.59
N LEU A 482 34.92 -53.63 12.83
CA LEU A 482 34.14 -52.46 13.23
C LEU A 482 33.14 -52.78 14.37
N ILE A 483 32.54 -53.97 14.35
CA ILE A 483 31.57 -54.42 15.37
C ILE A 483 32.28 -54.65 16.72
N GLN A 484 33.51 -55.16 16.70
CA GLN A 484 34.28 -55.40 17.92
C GLN A 484 34.76 -54.08 18.57
N MET A 485 35.05 -53.05 17.76
CA MET A 485 35.36 -51.71 18.27
C MET A 485 34.14 -51.01 18.90
N PHE A 486 32.93 -51.20 18.36
CA PHE A 486 31.70 -50.61 18.90
C PHE A 486 31.25 -51.25 20.23
N ALA A 487 31.51 -52.55 20.43
CA ALA A 487 31.15 -53.25 21.66
C ALA A 487 31.99 -52.78 22.87
N ILE A 488 33.27 -52.47 22.67
CA ILE A 488 34.18 -52.04 23.74
C ILE A 488 33.84 -50.63 24.24
N THR A 489 33.46 -49.71 23.35
CA THR A 489 33.02 -48.34 23.72
C THR A 489 31.69 -48.32 24.44
N LEU A 490 30.76 -49.23 24.10
CA LEU A 490 29.44 -49.30 24.74
C LEU A 490 29.53 -49.83 26.20
N LEU A 491 30.43 -50.78 26.47
CA LEU A 491 30.67 -51.33 27.81
C LEU A 491 31.35 -50.32 28.77
N ALA A 492 32.22 -49.46 28.25
CA ALA A 492 32.84 -48.38 29.03
C ALA A 492 31.81 -47.31 29.43
N PHE A 493 30.86 -47.00 28.52
CA PHE A 493 29.82 -46.01 28.75
C PHE A 493 28.79 -46.49 29.80
N PHE A 494 28.41 -47.77 29.76
CA PHE A 494 27.50 -48.36 30.76
C PHE A 494 28.12 -48.48 32.16
N SER A 495 29.44 -48.73 32.25
CA SER A 495 30.13 -48.81 33.55
C SER A 495 30.23 -47.45 34.25
N GLN A 496 30.36 -46.35 33.50
CA GLN A 496 30.32 -45.00 34.06
C GLN A 496 28.90 -44.61 34.50
N LEU A 497 27.87 -45.01 33.76
CA LEU A 497 26.48 -44.72 34.10
C LEU A 497 26.00 -45.44 35.38
N LEU A 498 26.47 -46.67 35.63
CA LEU A 498 26.15 -47.42 36.84
C LEU A 498 26.79 -46.84 38.11
N SER A 499 27.94 -46.16 37.99
CA SER A 499 28.64 -45.52 39.12
C SER A 499 27.96 -44.24 39.63
N LEU A 500 27.11 -43.61 38.81
CA LEU A 500 26.35 -42.40 39.15
C LEU A 500 25.00 -42.70 39.83
N LEU A 501 24.51 -43.94 39.78
CA LEU A 501 23.21 -44.35 40.33
C LEU A 501 23.30 -45.02 41.72
N ALA A 502 24.50 -45.23 42.24
CA ALA A 502 24.75 -45.81 43.55
C ALA A 502 25.53 -44.82 44.44
N SER A 503 24.86 -43.83 45.02
CA SER A 503 25.39 -43.08 46.16
C SER A 503 24.28 -42.92 47.21
N PRO A 504 24.48 -43.41 48.45
CA PRO A 504 23.43 -43.45 49.44
C PRO A 504 23.21 -42.09 50.11
N ALA A 505 21.95 -41.76 50.36
CA ALA A 505 21.53 -40.64 51.18
C ALA A 505 21.70 -40.96 52.68
N GLY A 506 22.24 -39.98 53.41
CA GLY A 506 21.91 -39.72 54.83
C GLY A 506 22.92 -40.18 55.87
N GLN A 507 23.46 -39.23 56.65
CA GLN A 507 23.07 -39.04 58.05
C GLN A 507 23.78 -37.83 58.69
N ALA A 508 23.09 -37.27 59.67
CA ALA A 508 23.34 -36.02 60.39
C ALA A 508 24.42 -36.13 61.48
N SER A 509 24.95 -34.99 61.95
CA SER A 509 24.97 -34.61 63.38
C SER A 509 25.57 -33.22 63.62
N ALA A 510 25.05 -32.59 64.67
CA ALA A 510 25.32 -31.25 65.17
C ALA A 510 26.65 -31.07 65.92
N GLU A 511 27.03 -29.80 66.12
CA GLU A 511 27.61 -29.12 67.31
C GLU A 511 28.72 -28.13 66.88
N LYS A 512 28.62 -26.80 67.08
CA LYS A 512 28.57 -25.95 68.30
C LYS A 512 29.92 -25.23 68.52
N LYS A 513 29.82 -23.91 68.77
CA LYS A 513 30.72 -22.96 69.48
C LYS A 513 31.61 -21.97 68.67
N GLN A 514 31.24 -20.70 68.87
CA GLN A 514 32.05 -19.56 69.35
C GLN A 514 33.47 -19.36 68.77
N SER A 515 33.64 -18.24 68.06
CA SER A 515 34.33 -17.04 68.56
C SER A 515 34.05 -15.86 67.63
#